data_AF-A0A0C1H3K9-F1
#
_entry.id   AF-A0A0C1H3K9-F1
#
_cell.length_a   1.000
_cell.length_b   1.000
_cell.length_c   1.000
_cell.angle_alpha   90.00
_cell.angle_beta   90.00
_cell.angle_gamma   90.00
#
_symmetry.space_group_name_H-M   'P 1'
#
loop_
_entity.id
_entity.type
_entity.pdbx_description
1 polymer ?
#
loop_
_entity_poly.entity_id
_entity_poly.type
_entity_poly.pdbx_seq_one_letter_code
_entity_poly.pdbx_strand_id
1 'polypeptide(L)'
;MMNIAENNLIRFINISKKKDGIFANFKVKGLRGGTSFSASISVDISAAEVDPTDPLEKIIEHCARMAVRDFKKTEMQFEGMTAN
;
A
#
# COMPACT_ATOMS: atom_id res chain seq x y z
N MET A 1 -22.82 -10.98 -8.33
CA MET A 1 -22.68 -10.05 -7.19
C MET A 1 -21.27 -9.50 -7.20
N MET A 2 -21.08 -8.20 -7.46
CA MET A 2 -19.75 -7.57 -7.35
C MET A 2 -19.40 -7.48 -5.87
N ASN A 3 -18.47 -8.32 -5.42
CA ASN A 3 -17.98 -8.34 -4.06
C ASN A 3 -17.15 -7.06 -3.81
N ILE A 4 -17.77 -6.03 -3.23
CA ILE A 4 -17.13 -4.73 -2.93
C ILE A 4 -15.86 -4.91 -2.07
N ALA A 5 -15.78 -6.02 -1.32
CA ALA A 5 -14.62 -6.38 -0.51
C ALA A 5 -13.36 -6.74 -1.33
N GLU A 6 -13.50 -7.20 -2.58
CA GLU A 6 -12.34 -7.59 -3.39
C GLU A 6 -11.73 -6.43 -4.16
N ASN A 7 -12.55 -5.44 -4.55
CA ASN A 7 -12.15 -4.36 -5.45
C ASN A 7 -11.33 -3.23 -4.81
N ASN A 8 -11.06 -3.26 -3.51
CA ASN A 8 -10.26 -2.21 -2.84
C ASN A 8 -9.42 -2.75 -1.67
N LEU A 9 -9.20 -4.06 -1.58
CA LEU A 9 -8.44 -4.63 -0.47
C LEU A 9 -6.93 -4.52 -0.74
N ILE A 10 -6.24 -3.77 0.11
CA ILE A 10 -4.77 -3.74 0.15
C ILE A 10 -4.29 -5.06 0.77
N ARG A 11 -3.51 -5.83 0.02
CA ARG A 11 -2.96 -7.13 0.45
C ARG A 11 -1.46 -7.02 0.64
N PHE A 12 -0.95 -7.59 1.72
CA PHE A 12 0.48 -7.83 1.89
C PHE A 12 0.97 -8.80 0.82
N ILE A 13 2.17 -8.55 0.28
CA ILE A 13 2.78 -9.36 -0.78
C ILE A 13 4.06 -10.03 -0.27
N ASN A 14 5.02 -9.23 0.24
CA ASN A 14 6.30 -9.73 0.76
C ASN A 14 7.05 -8.63 1.54
N ILE A 15 8.13 -9.04 2.20
CA ILE A 15 9.23 -8.15 2.60
C ILE A 15 10.31 -8.24 1.53
N SER A 16 10.86 -7.10 1.10
CA SER A 16 12.01 -7.06 0.18
C SER A 16 13.15 -6.21 0.74
N LYS A 17 14.38 -6.67 0.55
CA LYS A 17 15.59 -5.91 0.88
C LYS A 17 16.15 -5.29 -0.40
N LYS A 18 16.35 -3.98 -0.41
CA LYS A 18 17.02 -3.23 -1.48
C LYS A 18 18.29 -2.59 -0.92
N LYS A 19 19.07 -1.92 -1.79
CA LYS A 19 20.28 -1.20 -1.36
C LYS A 19 19.97 -0.15 -0.29
N ASP A 20 18.82 0.51 -0.42
CA ASP A 20 18.44 1.67 0.38
C ASP A 20 17.57 1.34 1.60
N GLY A 21 17.26 0.07 1.86
CA GLY A 21 16.43 -0.31 3.02
C GLY A 21 15.70 -1.65 2.88
N ILE A 22 14.83 -1.91 3.86
CA ILE A 22 13.96 -3.09 3.89
C ILE A 22 12.50 -2.61 3.86
N PHE A 23 11.71 -3.23 3.00
CA PHE A 23 10.39 -2.73 2.65
C PHE A 23 9.31 -3.79 2.79
N ALA A 24 8.23 -3.45 3.50
CA ALA A 24 6.98 -4.19 3.46
C ALA A 24 6.16 -3.76 2.24
N ASN A 25 5.85 -4.72 1.36
CA ASN A 25 5.21 -4.45 0.08
C ASN A 25 3.76 -4.91 0.09
N PHE A 26 2.88 -4.00 -0.34
CA PHE A 26 1.45 -4.21 -0.43
C PHE A 26 0.94 -3.89 -1.83
N LYS A 27 -0.20 -4.47 -2.20
CA LYS A 27 -0.85 -4.20 -3.48
C LYS A 27 -2.36 -4.14 -3.35
N VAL A 28 -2.98 -3.24 -4.09
CA VAL A 28 -4.42 -3.19 -4.30
C VAL A 28 -4.72 -3.21 -5.79
N LYS A 29 -5.81 -3.86 -6.15
CA LYS A 29 -6.40 -3.82 -7.48
C LYS A 29 -7.89 -3.61 -7.34
N GLY A 30 -8.49 -2.94 -8.32
CA GLY A 30 -9.92 -2.72 -8.32
C GLY A 30 -10.48 -2.35 -9.68
N LEU A 31 -11.79 -2.39 -9.76
CA LEU A 31 -12.58 -1.98 -10.90
C LEU A 31 -13.66 -1.00 -10.43
N ARG A 32 -13.70 0.20 -11.02
CA ARG A 32 -14.72 1.23 -10.71
C ARG A 32 -15.15 1.94 -11.98
N GLY A 33 -16.45 1.91 -12.29
CA GLY A 33 -17.01 2.62 -13.46
C GLY A 33 -16.35 2.24 -14.79
N GLY A 34 -15.95 0.98 -14.96
CA GLY A 34 -15.22 0.50 -16.15
C GLY A 34 -13.70 0.75 -16.11
N THR A 35 -13.19 1.51 -15.14
CA THR A 35 -11.76 1.75 -14.96
C THR A 35 -11.15 0.68 -14.07
N SER A 36 -10.20 -0.09 -14.61
CA SER A 36 -9.35 -0.98 -13.82
C SER A 36 -8.17 -0.19 -13.27
N PHE A 37 -7.88 -0.34 -11.97
CA PHE A 37 -6.73 0.29 -11.35
C PHE A 37 -5.92 -0.72 -10.53
N SER A 38 -4.64 -0.41 -10.36
CA SER A 38 -3.73 -1.14 -9.49
C SER A 38 -2.78 -0.13 -8.84
N ALA A 39 -2.52 -0.28 -7.55
CA ALA A 39 -1.49 0.47 -6.85
C ALA A 39 -0.59 -0.48 -6.04
N SER A 40 0.70 -0.17 -6.01
CA SER A 40 1.70 -0.84 -5.18
C SER A 40 2.16 0.13 -4.11
N ILE A 41 2.24 -0.34 -2.87
CA ILE A 41 2.66 0.45 -1.72
C ILE A 41 3.89 -0.25 -1.12
N SER A 42 4.98 0.49 -0.96
CA SER A 42 6.19 0.00 -0.30
C SER A 42 6.44 0.87 0.92
N VAL A 43 6.46 0.25 2.10
CA VAL A 43 6.71 0.92 3.38
C VAL A 43 8.08 0.52 3.88
N ASP A 44 8.95 1.50 4.11
CA ASP A 44 10.21 1.27 4.81
C ASP A 44 9.90 0.84 6.25
N ILE A 45 10.37 -0.35 6.63
CA ILE A 45 10.04 -0.94 7.94
C ILE A 45 10.70 -0.16 9.08
N SER A 46 11.86 0.48 8.85
CA SER A 46 12.52 1.30 9.86
C SER A 46 11.75 2.60 10.10
N ALA A 47 11.11 3.17 9.07
CA ALA A 47 10.22 4.32 9.21
C ALA A 47 8.91 3.99 9.95
N ALA A 48 8.50 2.72 9.94
CA ALA A 48 7.38 2.21 10.72
C ALA A 48 7.76 1.76 12.15
N GLU A 49 9.00 2.05 12.57
CA GLU A 49 9.53 1.75 13.91
C GLU A 49 9.49 0.24 14.26
N VAL A 50 9.75 -0.62 13.28
CA VAL A 50 9.86 -2.08 13.45
C VAL A 50 11.19 -2.61 12.92
N ASP A 51 11.62 -3.75 13.46
CA ASP A 51 12.89 -4.40 13.11
C ASP A 51 12.66 -5.61 12.19
N PRO A 52 13.60 -5.97 11.29
CA PRO A 52 13.49 -7.18 10.47
C PRO A 52 13.34 -8.49 11.25
N THR A 53 13.75 -8.52 12.53
CA THR A 53 13.65 -9.68 13.42
C THR A 53 12.34 -9.74 14.20
N ASP A 54 11.51 -8.70 14.11
CA ASP A 54 10.17 -8.72 14.69
C ASP A 54 9.29 -9.80 14.04
N PRO A 55 8.24 -10.29 14.75
CA PRO A 55 7.23 -11.14 14.14
C PRO A 55 6.62 -10.49 12.89
N LEU A 56 6.38 -11.30 11.86
CA LEU A 56 5.87 -10.82 10.58
C LEU A 56 4.53 -10.07 10.74
N GLU A 57 3.67 -10.54 11.63
CA GLU A 57 2.37 -9.94 11.92
C GLU A 57 2.54 -8.50 12.44
N LYS A 58 3.52 -8.26 13.33
CA LYS A 58 3.83 -6.92 13.86
C LYS A 58 4.33 -6.00 12.76
N ILE A 59 5.23 -6.48 11.90
CA ILE A 59 5.74 -5.71 10.76
C ILE A 59 4.60 -5.31 9.83
N ILE A 60 3.72 -6.26 9.49
CA ILE A 60 2.56 -6.01 8.63
C ILE A 60 1.63 -4.97 9.27
N GLU A 61 1.28 -5.13 10.55
CA GLU A 61 0.35 -4.23 11.26
C GLU A 61 0.87 -2.79 11.30
N HIS A 62 2.12 -2.60 11.72
CA HIS A 62 2.72 -1.26 11.84
C HIS A 62 2.87 -0.58 10.48
N CYS A 63 3.36 -1.31 9.48
CA CYS A 63 3.50 -0.78 8.12
C CYS A 63 2.13 -0.46 7.50
N ALA A 64 1.11 -1.29 7.73
CA ALA A 64 -0.25 -1.04 7.25
C ALA A 64 -0.87 0.20 7.91
N ARG A 65 -0.69 0.39 9.23
CA ARG A 65 -1.16 1.60 9.93
C ARG A 65 -0.54 2.88 9.36
N MET A 66 0.77 2.87 9.13
CA MET A 66 1.49 3.96 8.48
C MET A 66 0.94 4.20 7.07
N ALA A 67 0.84 3.17 6.24
CA ALA A 67 0.32 3.27 4.88
C ALA A 67 -1.12 3.83 4.83
N VAL A 68 -2.01 3.43 5.74
CA VAL A 68 -3.38 3.95 5.81
C VAL A 68 -3.41 5.44 6.15
N ARG A 69 -2.56 5.88 7.09
CA ARG A 69 -2.46 7.29 7.48
C ARG A 69 -1.98 8.16 6.33
N ASP A 70 -1.02 7.67 5.57
CA ASP A 70 -0.32 8.46 4.55
C ASP A 70 -1.08 8.41 3.21
N PHE A 71 -1.54 7.22 2.79
CA PHE A 71 -2.21 7.03 1.49
C PHE A 71 -3.65 7.53 1.44
N LYS A 72 -4.42 7.50 2.55
CA LYS A 72 -5.80 8.04 2.55
C LYS A 72 -5.84 9.56 2.29
N LYS A 73 -4.74 10.26 2.54
CA LYS A 73 -4.65 11.71 2.35
C LYS A 73 -4.12 12.10 0.97
N THR A 74 -3.75 11.13 0.14
CA THR A 74 -3.17 11.40 -1.17
C THR A 74 -4.26 11.62 -2.20
N GLU A 75 -4.32 12.83 -2.76
CA GLU A 75 -5.09 13.11 -3.96
C GLU A 75 -4.28 12.66 -5.18
N MET A 76 -4.83 11.75 -5.98
CA MET A 76 -4.20 11.29 -7.22
C MET A 76 -4.64 12.20 -8.37
N GLN A 77 -3.69 12.65 -9.18
CA GLN A 77 -3.93 13.44 -10.38
C GLN A 77 -3.46 12.67 -11.61
N PHE A 78 -4.19 12.80 -12.72
CA PHE A 78 -3.75 12.31 -14.01
C PHE A 78 -2.82 13.33 -14.64
N GLU A 79 -1.74 12.86 -15.27
CA GLU A 79 -0.84 13.72 -16.02
C GLU A 79 -1.63 14.52 -17.09
N GLY A 80 -1.38 15.83 -17.16
CA GLY A 80 -2.06 16.71 -18.11
C GLY A 80 -3.50 17.09 -17.77
N MET A 81 -4.07 16.59 -16.66
CA MET A 81 -5.37 17.04 -16.16
C MET A 81 -5.16 18.04 -15.01
N THR A 82 -5.33 19.32 -15.27
CA THR A 82 -5.45 20.32 -14.20
C THR A 82 -6.74 20.07 -13.44
N ALA A 83 -6.64 19.98 -12.10
CA ALA A 83 -7.81 20.02 -11.23
C ALA A 83 -8.52 21.37 -11.45
N ASN A 84 -9.72 21.33 -12.02
CA ASN A 84 -10.61 22.50 -12.10
C ASN A 84 -11.28 22.73 -10.75
#